data_AF-A0A2G9V3M5-F1
#
_entry.id   AF-A0A2G9V3M5-F1
#
_cell.length_a   1.000
_cell.length_b   1.000
_cell.length_c   1.000
_cell.angle_alpha   90.00
_cell.angle_beta   90.00
_cell.angle_gamma   90.00
#
_symmetry.space_group_name_H-M   'P 1'
#
loop_
_entity.id
_entity.type
_entity.pdbx_description
1 polymer ?
#
loop_
_entity_poly.entity_id
_entity_poly.type
_entity_poly.pdbx_seq_one_letter_code
_entity_poly.pdbx_strand_id
1 'polypeptide(L)'
;MALATLYGHRREVKTKVDKRKLLMDHWEGEQQALRRSIHSRQSAVVPRRESALIGPNSELGSSKAIKAMLMEKMMQEKEREKEREREEGVHKKASMEQDRQSDQTLEEPEEDANKTMLDYIRTLVLNLVHAPLSSALKSCLLLSPEQYKQLIEVSWQLLLNEDPHVVLTAASMLIAACVRRSEDVVKVVRKSLESKNATERTEAIQRFYALWRNRFHVWLKMEDGAQASFKVPPPGIDFTLPSPPIGQSQLPVVDPPWMPHLKTKIEELSLKEEEHATSQTIMTMTRTRRKQKQEMVKRAVRDAEERQCEQRQLFRLRCSAIVQQAAYEPALFHHQEQGEESEVAHHPARHPLPVAQPLFPSPLLAVIPLIIEMLDDPQVDKNGVSVGDVSRKVIWTCIVEDPSLFFRHFLEKLTNRERQEYLMSLLRKLILRFNPLPSQAAYSLLNYLFGFVMHYVRAQCEGSDKALGMALSLTWILAPNVHGLYFKDLKQTLKKEQCDLLRKRTGITTLPYHIC
;
A
#
# COMPACT_ATOMS: atom_id res chain seq x y z
N MET A 1 14.50 -39.66 8.35
CA MET A 1 15.82 -39.04 8.62
C MET A 1 15.66 -37.64 9.23
N ALA A 2 14.94 -36.70 8.61
CA ALA A 2 14.76 -35.34 9.15
C ALA A 2 13.83 -35.22 10.38
N LEU A 3 12.89 -36.15 10.55
CA LEU A 3 11.91 -36.10 11.66
C LEU A 3 12.51 -36.40 13.04
N ALA A 4 13.60 -37.17 13.14
CA ALA A 4 14.16 -37.57 14.44
C ALA A 4 14.81 -36.40 15.20
N THR A 5 15.40 -35.45 14.47
CA THR A 5 15.98 -34.21 15.03
C THR A 5 14.90 -33.24 15.50
N LEU A 6 13.69 -33.33 14.92
CA LEU A 6 12.54 -32.47 15.21
C LEU A 6 11.80 -32.83 16.50
N TYR A 7 11.86 -34.09 16.93
CA TYR A 7 11.18 -34.60 18.13
C TYR A 7 12.09 -34.73 19.36
N GLY A 8 13.22 -34.02 19.39
CA GLY A 8 14.05 -33.92 20.59
C GLY A 8 14.77 -35.19 21.02
N HIS A 9 14.92 -36.19 20.14
CA HIS A 9 15.83 -37.30 20.40
C HIS A 9 17.28 -36.80 20.27
N ARG A 10 17.84 -36.27 21.35
CA ARG A 10 19.29 -36.10 21.48
C ARG A 10 19.92 -37.49 21.36
N ARG A 11 20.54 -37.77 20.21
CA ARG A 11 21.52 -38.85 20.15
C ARG A 11 22.64 -38.47 21.12
N GLU A 12 22.88 -39.32 22.11
CA GLU A 12 24.13 -39.29 22.88
C GLU A 12 25.27 -39.64 21.92
N VAL A 13 25.78 -38.63 21.21
CA VAL A 13 27.04 -38.76 20.51
C VAL A 13 28.12 -38.75 21.60
N LYS A 14 28.60 -39.94 21.96
CA LYS A 14 29.82 -40.13 22.76
C LYS A 14 31.05 -39.72 21.96
N THR A 15 31.14 -38.45 21.58
CA THR A 15 32.41 -37.81 21.30
C THR A 15 32.57 -36.76 22.38
N LYS A 16 33.55 -36.98 23.28
CA LYS A 16 33.98 -35.94 24.21
C LYS A 16 34.39 -34.74 23.36
N VAL A 17 33.48 -33.77 23.26
CA VAL A 17 33.77 -32.52 22.59
C VAL A 17 34.73 -31.77 23.49
N ASP A 18 35.95 -31.56 23.00
CA ASP A 18 36.97 -30.82 23.72
C ASP A 18 36.53 -29.35 23.79
N LYS A 19 35.89 -28.99 24.91
CA LYS A 19 35.34 -27.64 25.15
C LYS A 19 36.39 -26.56 24.97
N ARG A 20 37.67 -26.88 25.22
CA ARG A 20 38.78 -25.96 25.02
C ARG A 20 39.02 -25.71 23.53
N LYS A 21 38.94 -26.75 22.71
CA LYS A 21 39.06 -26.63 21.25
C LYS A 21 37.88 -25.84 20.66
N LEU A 22 36.65 -26.08 21.11
CA LEU A 22 35.49 -25.28 20.71
C LEU A 22 35.61 -23.80 21.09
N LEU A 23 36.11 -23.50 22.29
CA LEU A 23 36.36 -22.12 22.71
C LEU A 23 37.44 -21.46 21.84
N MET A 24 38.50 -22.20 21.49
CA MET A 24 39.55 -21.70 20.60
C MET A 24 39.02 -21.49 19.18
N ASP A 25 38.24 -22.41 18.64
CA ASP A 25 37.65 -22.31 17.31
C ASP A 25 36.61 -21.17 17.24
N HIS A 26 35.83 -20.96 18.32
CA HIS A 26 34.90 -19.84 18.45
C HIS A 26 35.66 -18.51 18.55
N TRP A 27 36.69 -18.44 19.38
CA TRP A 27 37.54 -17.26 19.53
C TRP A 27 38.27 -16.93 18.21
N GLU A 28 38.78 -17.94 17.50
CA GLU A 28 39.39 -17.77 16.18
C GLU A 28 38.36 -17.33 15.13
N GLY A 29 37.15 -17.86 15.18
CA GLY A 29 36.02 -17.46 14.34
C GLY A 29 35.59 -16.01 14.58
N GLU A 30 35.49 -15.59 15.84
CA GLU A 30 35.24 -14.19 16.22
C GLU A 30 36.39 -13.27 15.83
N GLN A 31 37.64 -13.71 16.00
CA GLN A 31 38.82 -12.96 15.54
C GLN A 31 38.83 -12.83 14.01
N GLN A 32 38.42 -13.87 13.27
CA GLN A 32 38.29 -13.82 11.82
C GLN A 32 37.12 -12.94 11.39
N ALA A 33 35.98 -13.00 12.07
CA ALA A 33 34.82 -12.14 11.83
C ALA A 33 35.15 -10.67 12.14
N LEU A 34 35.90 -10.41 13.21
CA LEU A 34 36.39 -9.09 13.58
C LEU A 34 37.42 -8.60 12.56
N ARG A 35 38.34 -9.44 12.08
CA ARG A 35 39.27 -9.10 10.98
C ARG A 35 38.54 -8.82 9.66
N ARG A 36 37.51 -9.60 9.32
CA ARG A 36 36.64 -9.36 8.15
C ARG A 36 35.80 -8.09 8.31
N SER A 37 35.34 -7.79 9.53
CA SER A 37 34.65 -6.55 9.88
C SER A 37 35.58 -5.35 9.81
N ILE A 38 36.84 -5.47 10.23
CA ILE A 38 37.87 -4.43 10.12
C ILE A 38 38.25 -4.21 8.65
N HIS A 39 38.40 -5.27 7.84
CA HIS A 39 38.62 -5.13 6.38
C HIS A 39 37.41 -4.56 5.64
N SER A 40 36.18 -4.96 6.02
CA SER A 40 34.94 -4.39 5.50
C SER A 40 34.76 -2.92 5.92
N ARG A 41 35.20 -2.55 7.12
CA ARG A 41 35.23 -1.14 7.59
C ARG A 41 36.34 -0.33 6.91
N GLN A 42 37.43 -0.95 6.46
CA GLN A 42 38.47 -0.28 5.65
C GLN A 42 38.05 -0.11 4.18
N SER A 43 37.22 -1.00 3.62
CA SER A 43 36.67 -0.85 2.25
C SER A 43 35.35 -0.08 2.20
N ALA A 44 34.69 0.17 3.33
CA ALA A 44 33.46 0.96 3.46
C ALA A 44 33.67 2.25 4.29
N VAL A 45 34.85 2.87 4.18
CA VAL A 45 35.03 4.25 4.60
C VAL A 45 34.36 5.15 3.56
N VAL A 46 33.07 5.44 3.76
CA VAL A 46 32.55 6.75 3.37
C VAL A 46 33.34 7.76 4.22
N PRO A 47 34.05 8.73 3.62
CA PRO A 47 34.82 9.68 4.40
C PRO A 47 33.86 10.46 5.31
N ARG A 48 33.89 10.13 6.60
CA ARG A 48 33.34 10.98 7.64
C ARG A 48 34.15 12.26 7.56
N ARG A 49 33.47 13.35 7.23
CA ARG A 49 34.03 14.68 7.03
C ARG A 49 34.61 15.18 8.35
N GLU A 50 35.84 14.77 8.67
CA GLU A 50 36.70 15.57 9.54
C GLU A 50 37.06 16.83 8.76
N SER A 51 36.60 17.95 9.28
CA SER A 51 37.11 19.24 8.84
C SER A 51 38.51 19.40 9.43
N ALA A 52 39.48 19.65 8.54
CA ALA A 52 40.82 20.17 8.82
C ALA A 52 41.86 19.21 9.44
N LEU A 53 42.41 18.33 8.60
CA LEU A 53 43.86 18.17 8.56
C LEU A 53 44.42 19.27 7.65
N ILE A 54 45.14 20.21 8.26
CA ILE A 54 45.95 21.21 7.57
C ILE A 54 47.13 20.45 6.94
N GLY A 55 47.03 20.20 5.63
CA GLY A 55 48.20 19.89 4.81
C GLY A 55 48.95 21.20 4.50
N PRO A 56 50.28 21.22 4.56
CA PRO A 56 51.08 22.40 4.27
C PRO A 56 51.11 22.54 2.75
N ASN A 57 50.41 23.54 2.21
CA ASN A 57 50.71 24.27 0.97
C ASN A 57 49.43 24.90 0.41
N SER A 58 49.12 26.10 0.88
CA SER A 58 48.42 27.11 0.08
C SER A 58 48.63 28.47 0.72
N GLU A 59 49.66 29.17 0.27
CA GLU A 59 49.81 30.59 0.47
C GLU A 59 48.79 31.31 -0.42
N LEU A 60 47.70 31.84 0.15
CA LEU A 60 47.17 33.18 -0.18
C LEU A 60 46.04 33.61 0.78
N GLY A 61 46.34 34.59 1.64
CA GLY A 61 45.40 35.61 2.13
C GLY A 61 44.12 35.18 2.86
N SER A 62 44.23 34.57 4.04
CA SER A 62 43.05 34.37 4.92
C SER A 62 42.69 35.64 5.70
N SER A 63 41.42 36.04 5.65
CA SER A 63 40.88 37.20 6.34
C SER A 63 41.04 37.06 7.87
N LYS A 64 41.74 38.01 8.50
CA LYS A 64 41.99 38.06 9.96
C LYS A 64 40.73 37.89 10.82
N ALA A 65 39.55 38.25 10.29
CA ALA A 65 38.27 38.12 10.96
C ALA A 65 37.82 36.65 11.18
N ILE A 66 38.18 35.75 10.25
CA ILE A 66 37.80 34.33 10.35
C ILE A 66 38.66 33.62 11.41
N LYS A 67 39.95 33.98 11.53
CA LYS A 67 40.84 33.46 12.59
C LYS A 67 40.41 33.89 13.99
N ALA A 68 39.94 35.12 14.17
CA ALA A 68 39.46 35.62 15.46
C ALA A 68 38.18 34.87 15.91
N MET A 69 37.19 34.72 15.02
CA MET A 69 35.96 33.97 15.34
C MET A 69 36.21 32.49 15.61
N LEU A 70 37.19 31.86 14.95
CA LEU A 70 37.50 30.45 15.19
C LEU A 70 38.17 30.24 16.56
N MET A 71 39.03 31.16 16.99
CA MET A 71 39.65 31.12 18.32
C MET A 71 38.63 31.34 19.44
N GLU A 72 37.71 32.29 19.27
CA GLU A 72 36.63 32.55 20.24
C GLU A 72 35.69 31.34 20.38
N LYS A 73 35.36 30.69 19.26
CA LYS A 73 34.52 29.49 19.25
C LYS A 73 35.22 28.28 19.88
N MET A 74 36.52 28.12 19.67
CA MET A 74 37.32 27.06 20.31
C MET A 74 37.44 27.25 21.82
N MET A 75 37.56 28.50 22.31
CA MET A 75 37.58 28.77 23.76
C MET A 75 36.23 28.43 24.40
N GLN A 76 35.11 28.80 23.78
CA GLN A 76 33.77 28.47 24.27
C GLN A 76 33.49 26.96 24.27
N GLU A 77 33.98 26.23 23.26
CA GLU A 77 33.81 24.78 23.19
C GLU A 77 34.65 24.07 24.27
N LYS A 78 35.87 24.55 24.53
CA LYS A 78 36.75 24.03 25.58
C LYS A 78 36.26 24.31 27.01
N GLU A 79 35.57 25.43 27.23
CA GLU A 79 34.90 25.69 28.52
C GLU A 79 33.67 24.79 28.72
N ARG A 80 32.88 24.54 27.67
CA ARG A 80 31.75 23.61 27.70
C ARG A 80 32.16 22.15 27.91
N GLU A 81 33.31 21.74 27.39
CA GLU A 81 33.86 20.40 27.63
C GLU A 81 34.29 20.21 29.09
N LYS A 82 34.92 21.23 29.69
CA LYS A 82 35.30 21.21 31.11
C LYS A 82 34.11 21.23 32.07
N GLU A 83 32.99 21.85 31.69
CA GLU A 83 31.74 21.76 32.46
C GLU A 83 31.12 20.36 32.40
N ARG A 84 31.12 19.71 31.23
CA ARG A 84 30.62 18.33 31.06
C ARG A 84 31.44 17.29 31.82
N GLU A 85 32.76 17.43 31.84
CA GLU A 85 33.63 16.52 32.61
C GLU A 85 33.43 16.65 34.13
N ARG A 86 33.01 17.83 34.62
CA ARG A 86 32.67 18.04 36.03
C ARG A 86 31.31 17.43 36.40
N GLU A 87 30.34 17.43 35.49
CA GLU A 87 29.03 16.80 35.68
C GLU A 87 29.11 15.27 35.64
N GLU A 88 29.91 14.68 34.75
CA GLU A 88 30.11 13.22 34.67
C GLU A 88 30.86 12.62 35.88
N GLY A 89 31.76 13.40 36.49
CA GLY A 89 32.49 12.98 37.69
C GLY A 89 31.62 12.80 38.95
N VAL A 90 30.47 13.47 39.02
CA VAL A 90 29.53 13.38 40.15
C VAL A 90 28.61 12.16 39.99
N HIS A 91 28.21 11.81 38.77
CA HIS A 91 27.33 10.66 38.51
C HIS A 91 28.02 9.29 38.66
N LYS A 92 29.34 9.19 38.44
CA LYS A 92 30.08 7.92 38.61
C LYS A 92 30.23 7.47 40.06
N LYS A 93 30.18 8.38 41.04
CA LYS A 93 30.28 8.02 42.46
C LYS A 93 28.99 7.42 43.05
N ALA A 94 27.83 7.66 42.42
CA ALA A 94 26.55 7.09 42.88
C ALA A 94 26.27 5.69 42.31
N SER A 95 26.88 5.31 41.17
CA SER A 95 26.61 4.04 40.50
C SER A 95 27.38 2.84 41.08
N MET A 96 28.53 3.06 41.73
CA MET A 96 29.39 1.95 42.22
C MET A 96 28.87 1.26 43.50
N GLU A 97 27.81 1.77 44.13
CA GLU A 97 27.28 1.24 45.40
C GLU A 97 26.04 0.36 45.22
N GLN A 98 25.46 0.29 44.00
CA GLN A 98 24.30 -0.56 43.68
C GLN A 98 24.64 -1.88 42.95
N ASP A 99 25.83 -2.04 42.38
CA ASP A 99 26.22 -3.23 41.60
C ASP A 99 26.72 -4.44 42.44
N ARG A 100 26.55 -4.41 43.77
CA ARG A 100 26.98 -5.51 44.66
C ARG A 100 25.85 -6.45 45.12
N GLN A 101 24.62 -6.26 44.63
CA GLN A 101 23.47 -7.10 45.01
C GLN A 101 22.59 -7.47 43.81
N SER A 102 23.13 -8.22 42.85
CA SER A 102 22.32 -9.04 41.95
C SER A 102 23.17 -10.11 41.25
N ASP A 103 23.85 -10.94 42.05
CA ASP A 103 24.39 -12.21 41.56
C ASP A 103 23.31 -13.29 41.77
N GLN A 104 22.27 -13.23 40.95
CA GLN A 104 21.34 -14.35 40.76
C GLN A 104 21.46 -14.77 39.31
N THR A 105 22.04 -15.96 39.12
CA THR A 105 22.05 -16.74 37.88
C THR A 105 20.73 -16.65 37.13
N LEU A 106 20.72 -15.83 36.08
CA LEU A 106 19.75 -15.94 34.99
C LEU A 106 20.42 -16.79 33.92
N GLU A 107 20.01 -18.05 33.82
CA GLU A 107 20.19 -18.82 32.59
C GLU A 107 19.42 -18.06 31.49
N GLU A 108 20.13 -17.36 30.61
CA GLU A 108 19.55 -16.89 29.36
C GLU A 108 19.10 -18.13 28.57
N PRO A 109 17.82 -18.27 28.20
CA PRO A 109 17.41 -19.39 27.38
C PRO A 109 18.09 -19.20 26.01
N GLU A 110 18.92 -20.16 25.61
CA GLU A 110 19.42 -20.26 24.24
C GLU A 110 18.23 -20.06 23.30
N GLU A 111 18.22 -18.97 22.50
CA GLU A 111 17.21 -18.82 21.46
C GLU A 111 17.30 -20.06 20.56
N ASP A 112 16.28 -20.91 20.63
CA ASP A 112 16.18 -22.14 19.85
C ASP A 112 16.46 -21.78 18.39
N ALA A 113 17.66 -22.12 17.89
CA ALA A 113 18.11 -21.80 16.53
C ALA A 113 17.17 -22.34 15.44
N ASN A 114 16.24 -23.22 15.83
CA ASN A 114 15.23 -23.82 14.99
C ASN A 114 13.81 -23.32 15.24
N LYS A 115 13.56 -22.34 16.11
CA LYS A 115 12.20 -21.88 16.46
C LYS A 115 11.37 -21.53 15.22
N THR A 116 11.93 -20.76 14.30
CA THR A 116 11.28 -20.41 13.02
C THR A 116 10.99 -21.62 12.14
N MET A 117 11.92 -22.58 12.08
CA MET A 117 11.74 -23.83 11.33
C MET A 117 10.68 -24.74 11.98
N LEU A 118 10.66 -24.82 13.31
CA LEU A 118 9.68 -25.58 14.08
C LEU A 118 8.28 -24.97 13.94
N ASP A 119 8.18 -23.64 13.96
CA ASP A 119 6.92 -22.93 13.75
C ASP A 119 6.41 -23.11 12.31
N TYR A 120 7.30 -23.07 11.31
CA TYR A 120 6.96 -23.41 9.93
C TYR A 120 6.43 -24.86 9.82
N ILE A 121 7.11 -25.82 10.43
CA ILE A 121 6.71 -27.22 10.37
C ILE A 121 5.37 -27.43 11.08
N ARG A 122 5.15 -26.80 12.24
CA ARG A 122 3.88 -26.91 12.97
C ARG A 122 2.71 -26.28 12.22
N THR A 123 2.90 -25.08 11.66
CA THR A 123 1.80 -24.29 11.07
C THR A 123 1.53 -24.62 9.61
N LEU A 124 2.57 -24.91 8.81
CA LEU A 124 2.42 -25.08 7.37
C LEU A 124 2.53 -26.54 6.90
N VAL A 125 3.36 -27.35 7.55
CA VAL A 125 3.64 -28.74 7.13
C VAL A 125 2.76 -29.76 7.84
N LEU A 126 2.65 -29.67 9.17
CA LEU A 126 1.94 -30.64 10.00
C LEU A 126 0.53 -30.19 10.38
N ASN A 127 0.14 -28.97 10.05
CA ASN A 127 -1.21 -28.49 10.31
C ASN A 127 -2.20 -29.30 9.47
N LEU A 128 -3.03 -30.08 10.18
CA LEU A 128 -4.01 -31.01 9.62
C LEU A 128 -5.06 -30.33 8.74
N VAL A 129 -5.33 -29.05 8.97
CA VAL A 129 -6.30 -28.27 8.19
C VAL A 129 -5.65 -27.63 6.98
N HIS A 130 -4.45 -27.06 7.16
CA HIS A 130 -3.72 -26.39 6.08
C HIS A 130 -3.18 -27.36 5.02
N ALA A 131 -2.53 -28.45 5.45
CA ALA A 131 -1.77 -29.31 4.55
C ALA A 131 -2.62 -29.97 3.44
N PRO A 132 -3.82 -30.55 3.73
CA PRO A 132 -4.66 -31.12 2.68
C PRO A 132 -5.17 -30.07 1.69
N LEU A 133 -5.58 -28.90 2.19
CA LEU A 133 -6.09 -27.82 1.35
C LEU A 133 -5.00 -27.22 0.46
N SER A 134 -3.78 -27.06 1.02
CA SER A 134 -2.62 -26.59 0.28
C SER A 134 -2.20 -27.60 -0.79
N SER A 135 -2.28 -28.90 -0.49
CA SER A 135 -1.97 -29.96 -1.45
C SER A 135 -2.99 -29.96 -2.60
N ALA A 136 -4.28 -29.87 -2.28
CA ALA A 136 -5.34 -29.75 -3.27
C ALA A 136 -5.19 -28.50 -4.16
N LEU A 137 -4.70 -27.39 -3.58
CA LEU A 137 -4.48 -26.15 -4.31
C LEU A 137 -3.32 -26.25 -5.30
N LYS A 138 -2.25 -26.95 -4.92
CA LYS A 138 -1.15 -27.26 -5.85
C LYS A 138 -1.64 -28.15 -6.98
N SER A 139 -2.50 -29.13 -6.72
CA SER A 139 -3.10 -29.98 -7.74
C SER A 139 -4.35 -29.39 -8.41
N CYS A 140 -4.62 -28.08 -8.30
CA CYS A 140 -5.89 -27.49 -8.74
C CYS A 140 -6.22 -27.75 -10.23
N LEU A 141 -5.21 -27.86 -11.10
CA LEU A 141 -5.39 -28.15 -12.52
C LEU A 141 -5.95 -29.56 -12.78
N LEU A 142 -5.74 -30.49 -11.86
CA LEU A 142 -6.12 -31.90 -11.98
C LEU A 142 -7.44 -32.22 -11.28
N LEU A 143 -8.01 -31.28 -10.53
CA LEU A 143 -9.23 -31.50 -9.76
C LEU A 143 -10.46 -31.64 -10.66
N SER A 144 -11.31 -32.62 -10.35
CA SER A 144 -12.59 -32.80 -11.03
C SER A 144 -13.62 -31.74 -10.57
N PRO A 145 -14.68 -31.48 -11.36
CA PRO A 145 -15.74 -30.55 -10.97
C PRO A 145 -16.39 -30.90 -9.63
N GLU A 146 -16.56 -32.19 -9.30
CA GLU A 146 -17.15 -32.68 -8.05
C GLU A 146 -16.24 -32.39 -6.86
N GLN A 147 -14.92 -32.55 -7.03
CA GLN A 147 -13.94 -32.22 -5.99
C GLN A 147 -13.95 -30.72 -5.69
N TYR A 148 -14.06 -29.88 -6.72
CA TYR A 148 -14.26 -28.44 -6.53
C TYR A 148 -15.49 -28.13 -5.68
N LYS A 149 -16.62 -28.80 -5.95
CA LYS A 149 -17.86 -28.58 -5.17
C LYS A 149 -17.67 -28.87 -3.68
N GLN A 150 -17.00 -29.96 -3.34
CA GLN A 150 -16.71 -30.32 -1.95
C GLN A 150 -15.78 -29.30 -1.28
N LEU A 151 -14.75 -28.85 -2.01
CA LEU A 151 -13.79 -27.88 -1.52
C LEU A 151 -14.38 -26.47 -1.33
N ILE A 152 -15.43 -26.10 -2.06
CA ILE A 152 -16.09 -24.79 -1.94
C ILE A 152 -16.66 -24.60 -0.53
N GLU A 153 -17.44 -25.54 -0.02
CA GLU A 153 -18.08 -25.41 1.30
C GLU A 153 -17.04 -25.43 2.42
N VAL A 154 -16.05 -26.32 2.33
CA VAL A 154 -14.96 -26.40 3.30
C VAL A 154 -14.14 -25.10 3.31
N SER A 155 -13.75 -24.61 2.14
CA SER A 155 -12.96 -23.38 2.02
C SER A 155 -13.74 -22.17 2.55
N TRP A 156 -15.05 -22.10 2.30
CA TRP A 156 -15.90 -21.02 2.80
C TRP A 156 -15.91 -20.96 4.33
N GLN A 157 -16.00 -22.10 5.01
CA GLN A 157 -15.99 -22.14 6.48
C GLN A 157 -14.62 -21.77 7.07
N LEU A 158 -13.53 -22.18 6.41
CA LEU A 158 -12.16 -21.94 6.87
C LEU A 158 -11.67 -20.49 6.72
N LEU A 159 -12.44 -19.61 6.09
CA LEU A 159 -12.07 -18.19 5.91
C LEU A 159 -12.02 -17.36 7.20
N LEU A 160 -12.63 -17.85 8.28
CA LEU A 160 -12.58 -17.20 9.61
C LEU A 160 -11.74 -17.99 10.62
N ASN A 161 -10.83 -18.84 10.14
CA ASN A 161 -9.90 -19.55 11.02
C ASN A 161 -8.93 -18.56 11.70
N GLU A 162 -8.45 -18.91 12.88
CA GLU A 162 -7.46 -18.12 13.63
C GLU A 162 -6.10 -18.13 12.93
N ASP A 163 -5.74 -19.24 12.25
CA ASP A 163 -4.49 -19.36 11.52
C ASP A 163 -4.55 -18.60 10.18
N PRO A 164 -3.75 -17.53 9.98
CA PRO A 164 -3.75 -16.76 8.75
C PRO A 164 -3.32 -17.57 7.52
N HIS A 165 -2.50 -18.62 7.69
CA HIS A 165 -2.10 -19.48 6.58
C HIS A 165 -3.26 -20.36 6.10
N VAL A 166 -4.11 -20.85 7.02
CA VAL A 166 -5.33 -21.58 6.66
C VAL A 166 -6.28 -20.65 5.90
N VAL A 167 -6.50 -19.44 6.40
CA VAL A 167 -7.38 -18.44 5.75
C VAL A 167 -6.88 -18.11 4.34
N LEU A 168 -5.57 -17.89 4.17
CA LEU A 168 -4.97 -17.60 2.88
C LEU A 168 -5.16 -18.76 1.88
N THR A 169 -4.88 -19.99 2.30
CA THR A 169 -5.00 -21.17 1.43
C THR A 169 -6.47 -21.44 1.10
N ALA A 170 -7.40 -21.24 2.05
CA ALA A 170 -8.83 -21.33 1.82
C ALA A 170 -9.36 -20.26 0.86
N ALA A 171 -8.91 -19.01 1.02
CA ALA A 171 -9.26 -17.93 0.10
C ALA A 171 -8.77 -18.22 -1.33
N SER A 172 -7.53 -18.68 -1.45
CA SER A 172 -6.93 -19.03 -2.75
C SER A 172 -7.67 -20.20 -3.42
N MET A 173 -8.02 -21.23 -2.66
CA MET A 173 -8.83 -22.36 -3.14
C MET A 173 -10.23 -21.91 -3.60
N LEU A 174 -10.91 -21.08 -2.82
CA LEU A 174 -12.25 -20.61 -3.17
C LEU A 174 -12.25 -19.71 -4.42
N ILE A 175 -11.25 -18.84 -4.56
CA ILE A 175 -11.07 -17.99 -5.74
C ILE A 175 -10.80 -18.86 -6.98
N ALA A 176 -9.90 -19.84 -6.89
CA ALA A 176 -9.63 -20.78 -7.98
C ALA A 176 -10.87 -21.60 -8.34
N ALA A 177 -11.62 -22.08 -7.34
CA ALA A 177 -12.89 -22.78 -7.52
C ALA A 177 -13.93 -21.88 -8.22
N CYS A 178 -13.96 -20.58 -7.94
CA CYS A 178 -14.88 -19.64 -8.58
C CYS A 178 -14.58 -19.44 -10.08
N VAL A 179 -13.32 -19.58 -10.51
CA VAL A 179 -12.98 -19.54 -11.94
C VAL A 179 -13.58 -20.74 -12.68
N ARG A 180 -13.64 -21.91 -12.04
CA ARG A 180 -14.13 -23.17 -12.63
C ARG A 180 -15.64 -23.38 -12.45
N ARG A 181 -16.18 -23.02 -11.28
CA ARG A 181 -17.56 -23.27 -10.84
C ARG A 181 -18.12 -22.02 -10.16
N SER A 182 -18.29 -20.95 -10.94
CA SER A 182 -18.75 -19.66 -10.45
C SER A 182 -20.14 -19.71 -9.79
N GLU A 183 -21.08 -20.45 -10.36
CA GLU A 183 -22.46 -20.52 -9.86
C GLU A 183 -22.55 -21.12 -8.45
N ASP A 184 -21.82 -22.23 -8.20
CA ASP A 184 -21.83 -22.88 -6.89
C ASP A 184 -21.21 -22.00 -5.81
N VAL A 185 -20.09 -21.33 -6.12
CA VAL A 185 -19.46 -20.39 -5.19
C VAL A 185 -20.40 -19.24 -4.86
N VAL A 186 -20.98 -18.60 -5.88
CA VAL A 186 -21.91 -17.48 -5.68
C VAL A 186 -23.13 -17.92 -4.87
N LYS A 187 -23.64 -19.12 -5.10
CA LYS A 187 -24.76 -19.68 -4.33
C LYS A 187 -24.43 -19.84 -2.85
N VAL A 188 -23.25 -20.37 -2.51
CA VAL A 188 -22.80 -20.54 -1.12
C VAL A 188 -22.62 -19.20 -0.42
N VAL A 189 -21.98 -18.23 -1.10
CA VAL A 189 -21.77 -16.88 -0.56
C VAL A 189 -23.11 -16.17 -0.35
N ARG A 190 -23.99 -16.19 -1.36
CA ARG A 190 -25.33 -15.57 -1.28
C ARG A 190 -26.16 -16.15 -0.15
N LYS A 191 -26.21 -17.49 -0.04
CA LYS A 191 -26.95 -18.18 1.03
C LYS A 191 -26.56 -17.67 2.41
N SER A 192 -25.27 -17.42 2.64
CA SER A 192 -24.76 -16.95 3.92
C SER A 192 -25.12 -15.48 4.18
N LEU A 193 -25.07 -14.63 3.13
CA LEU A 193 -25.43 -13.20 3.22
C LEU A 193 -26.94 -12.98 3.38
N GLU A 194 -27.77 -13.86 2.84
CA GLU A 194 -29.24 -13.82 2.93
C GLU A 194 -29.78 -14.61 4.15
N SER A 195 -28.90 -15.10 5.02
CA SER A 195 -29.31 -15.84 6.21
C SER A 195 -30.16 -14.97 7.13
N LYS A 196 -31.15 -15.59 7.79
CA LYS A 196 -31.97 -14.92 8.82
C LYS A 196 -31.16 -14.60 10.08
N ASN A 197 -30.05 -15.30 10.32
CA ASN A 197 -29.20 -15.10 11.48
C ASN A 197 -28.21 -13.94 11.25
N ALA A 198 -28.27 -12.91 12.08
CA ALA A 198 -27.36 -11.75 12.04
C ALA A 198 -25.88 -12.14 12.17
N THR A 199 -25.58 -13.17 12.97
CA THR A 199 -24.21 -13.67 13.13
C THR A 199 -23.69 -14.27 11.84
N GLU A 200 -24.50 -15.08 11.15
CA GLU A 200 -24.10 -15.70 9.88
C GLU A 200 -23.88 -14.64 8.80
N ARG A 201 -24.72 -13.60 8.74
CA ARG A 201 -24.52 -12.45 7.84
C ARG A 201 -23.24 -11.68 8.16
N THR A 202 -22.98 -11.40 9.43
CA THR A 202 -21.75 -10.70 9.88
C THR A 202 -20.51 -11.49 9.50
N GLU A 203 -20.49 -12.78 9.81
CA GLU A 203 -19.41 -13.67 9.45
C GLU A 203 -19.26 -13.78 7.91
N ALA A 204 -20.36 -13.81 7.14
CA ALA A 204 -20.32 -13.83 5.68
C ALA A 204 -19.67 -12.56 5.08
N ILE A 205 -19.94 -11.37 5.65
CA ILE A 205 -19.26 -10.12 5.26
C ILE A 205 -17.76 -10.24 5.52
N GLN A 206 -17.36 -10.77 6.68
CA GLN A 206 -15.95 -10.95 7.04
C GLN A 206 -15.26 -11.98 6.14
N ARG A 207 -15.94 -13.08 5.79
CA ARG A 207 -15.45 -14.08 4.81
C ARG A 207 -15.22 -13.45 3.43
N PHE A 208 -16.16 -12.62 2.95
CA PHE A 208 -15.95 -11.86 1.71
C PHE A 208 -14.73 -10.94 1.80
N TYR A 209 -14.56 -10.25 2.92
CA TYR A 209 -13.38 -9.40 3.14
C TYR A 209 -12.07 -10.21 3.17
N ALA A 210 -12.06 -11.41 3.75
CA ALA A 210 -10.91 -12.30 3.71
C ALA A 210 -10.52 -12.70 2.26
N LEU A 211 -11.51 -12.98 1.40
CA LEU A 211 -11.27 -13.21 -0.03
C LEU A 211 -10.67 -11.98 -0.71
N TRP A 212 -11.25 -10.81 -0.45
CA TRP A 212 -10.80 -9.55 -1.04
C TRP A 212 -9.34 -9.26 -0.73
N ARG A 213 -8.91 -9.43 0.53
CA ARG A 213 -7.52 -9.17 0.94
C ARG A 213 -6.51 -10.14 0.35
N ASN A 214 -6.89 -11.41 0.17
CA ASN A 214 -5.98 -12.47 -0.25
C ASN A 214 -5.87 -12.65 -1.78
N ARG A 215 -6.55 -11.79 -2.56
CA ARG A 215 -6.61 -11.86 -4.04
C ARG A 215 -5.25 -11.83 -4.76
N PHE A 216 -4.23 -11.26 -4.13
CA PHE A 216 -2.88 -11.15 -4.70
C PHE A 216 -2.00 -12.38 -4.43
N HIS A 217 -2.35 -13.19 -3.44
CA HIS A 217 -1.51 -14.32 -3.01
C HIS A 217 -1.87 -15.64 -3.69
N VAL A 218 -2.95 -15.67 -4.48
CA VAL A 218 -3.48 -16.91 -5.08
C VAL A 218 -2.43 -17.60 -5.95
N TRP A 219 -1.70 -16.83 -6.77
CA TRP A 219 -0.65 -17.36 -7.63
C TRP A 219 0.51 -17.99 -6.87
N LEU A 220 0.90 -17.41 -5.73
CA LEU A 220 1.98 -17.93 -4.89
C LEU A 220 1.63 -19.32 -4.30
N LYS A 221 0.33 -19.63 -4.21
CA LYS A 221 -0.16 -20.89 -3.65
C LYS A 221 -0.45 -21.96 -4.71
N MET A 222 -0.58 -21.58 -5.97
CA MET A 222 -0.79 -22.51 -7.09
C MET A 222 0.54 -23.05 -7.63
N GLU A 223 0.48 -24.03 -8.53
CA GLU A 223 1.64 -24.53 -9.26
C GLU A 223 2.09 -23.54 -10.35
N ASP A 224 3.37 -23.59 -10.73
CA ASP A 224 3.91 -22.82 -11.83
C ASP A 224 3.14 -23.10 -13.12
N GLY A 225 2.84 -22.06 -13.89
CA GLY A 225 2.04 -22.16 -15.11
C GLY A 225 0.52 -22.13 -14.91
N ALA A 226 0.01 -22.12 -13.67
CA ALA A 226 -1.43 -22.01 -13.40
C ALA A 226 -2.08 -20.75 -14.05
N GLN A 227 -1.32 -19.66 -14.19
CA GLN A 227 -1.76 -18.43 -14.86
C GLN A 227 -2.21 -18.64 -16.32
N ALA A 228 -1.71 -19.68 -17.00
CA ALA A 228 -2.14 -20.01 -18.36
C ALA A 228 -3.58 -20.55 -18.40
N SER A 229 -4.02 -21.26 -17.36
CA SER A 229 -5.34 -21.91 -17.30
C SER A 229 -6.38 -21.13 -16.52
N PHE A 230 -5.97 -20.37 -15.50
CA PHE A 230 -6.89 -19.58 -14.68
C PHE A 230 -6.84 -18.14 -15.17
N LYS A 231 -7.80 -17.75 -16.01
CA LYS A 231 -7.88 -16.39 -16.53
C LYS A 231 -9.20 -15.76 -16.13
N VAL A 232 -9.14 -14.49 -15.71
CA VAL A 232 -10.34 -13.68 -15.50
C VAL A 232 -10.58 -12.92 -16.80
N PRO A 233 -11.78 -13.05 -17.42
CA PRO A 233 -12.07 -12.30 -18.63
C PRO A 233 -12.00 -10.78 -18.35
N PRO A 234 -11.68 -9.96 -19.35
CA PRO A 234 -11.73 -8.51 -19.20
C PRO A 234 -13.15 -8.04 -18.84
N PRO A 235 -13.32 -6.86 -18.22
CA PRO A 235 -14.62 -6.31 -17.90
C PRO A 235 -15.52 -6.18 -19.13
N GLY A 236 -16.70 -6.79 -19.09
CA GLY A 236 -17.72 -6.66 -20.14
C GLY A 236 -18.53 -5.37 -19.98
N ILE A 237 -17.87 -4.22 -20.05
CA ILE A 237 -18.51 -2.90 -19.91
C ILE A 237 -18.85 -2.35 -21.30
N ASP A 238 -20.13 -2.10 -21.57
CA ASP A 238 -20.63 -1.70 -22.89
C ASP A 238 -20.32 -0.24 -23.30
N PHE A 239 -19.64 0.51 -22.43
CA PHE A 239 -19.36 1.92 -22.61
C PHE A 239 -17.90 2.26 -22.34
N THR A 240 -17.39 3.24 -23.08
CA THR A 240 -16.00 3.69 -22.99
C THR A 240 -15.84 4.90 -22.09
N LEU A 241 -14.72 4.97 -21.39
CA LEU A 241 -14.34 6.11 -20.57
C LEU A 241 -14.05 7.35 -21.42
N PRO A 242 -14.18 8.57 -20.86
CA PRO A 242 -13.69 9.77 -21.51
C PRO A 242 -12.16 9.71 -21.69
N SER A 243 -11.67 10.24 -22.81
CA SER A 243 -10.25 10.35 -23.13
C SER A 243 -9.93 11.80 -23.50
N PRO A 244 -9.12 12.52 -22.71
CA PRO A 244 -8.50 12.07 -21.46
C PRO A 244 -9.51 11.90 -20.31
N PRO A 245 -9.21 11.09 -19.29
CA PRO A 245 -9.97 11.06 -18.04
C PRO A 245 -10.02 12.43 -17.36
N ILE A 246 -11.11 12.73 -16.65
CA ILE A 246 -11.32 14.02 -16.00
C ILE A 246 -10.97 13.94 -14.51
N GLY A 247 -10.20 14.91 -14.03
CA GLY A 247 -9.80 15.02 -12.63
C GLY A 247 -8.49 14.28 -12.31
N GLN A 248 -8.13 14.26 -11.03
CA GLN A 248 -6.91 13.61 -10.55
C GLN A 248 -7.23 12.22 -9.96
N SER A 249 -6.54 11.19 -10.47
CA SER A 249 -6.80 9.80 -10.09
C SER A 249 -6.38 9.44 -8.66
N GLN A 250 -5.25 9.95 -8.21
CA GLN A 250 -4.72 9.72 -6.87
C GLN A 250 -4.13 11.01 -6.34
N LEU A 251 -4.40 11.29 -5.06
CA LEU A 251 -3.60 12.26 -4.34
C LEU A 251 -2.26 11.61 -4.00
N PRO A 252 -1.13 12.33 -4.14
CA PRO A 252 0.14 11.81 -3.69
C PRO A 252 0.06 11.48 -2.19
N VAL A 253 0.42 10.26 -1.82
CA VAL A 253 0.67 9.92 -0.41
C VAL A 253 1.82 10.78 0.06
N VAL A 254 1.57 11.53 1.12
CA VAL A 254 2.55 12.43 1.72
C VAL A 254 3.54 11.58 2.51
N ASP A 255 4.83 11.70 2.19
CA ASP A 255 5.94 10.99 2.83
C ASP A 255 5.69 9.49 3.05
N PRO A 256 5.48 8.69 1.98
CA PRO A 256 5.18 7.28 2.15
C PRO A 256 6.37 6.55 2.81
N PRO A 257 6.15 5.69 3.81
CA PRO A 257 7.24 4.99 4.51
C PRO A 257 8.03 4.03 3.61
N TRP A 258 7.41 3.57 2.51
CA TRP A 258 8.05 2.74 1.48
C TRP A 258 8.73 3.55 0.38
N MET A 259 8.55 4.88 0.33
CA MET A 259 9.30 5.71 -0.59
C MET A 259 10.71 5.80 -0.03
N PRO A 260 11.73 5.26 -0.73
CA PRO A 260 13.09 5.48 -0.31
C PRO A 260 13.26 6.98 -0.19
N HIS A 261 13.87 7.44 0.90
CA HIS A 261 14.39 8.80 0.96
C HIS A 261 15.51 8.84 -0.07
N LEU A 262 15.13 9.02 -1.33
CA LEU A 262 15.97 9.50 -2.38
C LEU A 262 16.35 10.89 -1.88
N LYS A 263 17.40 10.96 -1.05
CA LYS A 263 18.32 12.08 -1.11
C LYS A 263 18.95 11.97 -2.48
N THR A 264 18.16 12.22 -3.51
CA THR A 264 18.57 11.98 -4.86
C THR A 264 19.71 12.94 -5.06
N LYS A 265 20.87 12.37 -5.34
CA LYS A 265 21.89 13.09 -6.09
C LYS A 265 21.25 13.83 -7.27
N ILE A 266 20.08 13.44 -7.79
CA ILE A 266 19.27 14.13 -8.83
C ILE A 266 18.54 15.39 -8.34
N GLU A 267 18.03 15.47 -7.10
CA GLU A 267 17.57 16.76 -6.56
C GLU A 267 18.78 17.62 -6.21
N GLU A 268 19.84 17.03 -5.67
CA GLU A 268 21.14 17.69 -5.58
C GLU A 268 21.83 17.88 -6.93
N LEU A 269 21.38 17.37 -8.09
CA LEU A 269 22.04 17.49 -9.41
C LEU A 269 21.21 18.32 -10.36
N SER A 270 19.88 18.38 -10.22
CA SER A 270 19.12 19.49 -10.74
C SER A 270 19.44 20.72 -9.92
N LEU A 271 19.52 20.61 -8.57
CA LEU A 271 20.12 21.66 -7.76
C LEU A 271 21.61 21.77 -7.95
N LYS A 272 22.45 20.81 -8.36
CA LYS A 272 23.89 21.08 -8.64
C LYS A 272 24.14 21.57 -10.05
N GLU A 273 23.42 21.18 -11.09
CA GLU A 273 23.53 21.80 -12.42
C GLU A 273 22.89 23.18 -12.39
N GLU A 274 21.73 23.32 -11.75
CA GLU A 274 21.11 24.61 -11.50
C GLU A 274 21.86 25.37 -10.40
N GLU A 275 22.52 24.79 -9.39
CA GLU A 275 23.45 25.49 -8.47
C GLU A 275 24.79 25.71 -9.14
N HIS A 276 25.26 24.99 -10.15
CA HIS A 276 26.51 25.33 -10.82
C HIS A 276 26.23 26.46 -11.80
N ALA A 277 25.15 26.40 -12.57
CA ALA A 277 24.66 27.50 -13.40
C ALA A 277 24.24 28.71 -12.53
N THR A 278 23.43 28.51 -11.49
CA THR A 278 23.01 29.59 -10.59
C THR A 278 24.11 30.00 -9.63
N SER A 279 25.00 29.17 -9.11
CA SER A 279 26.15 29.61 -8.29
C SER A 279 27.19 30.32 -9.12
N GLN A 280 27.49 29.92 -10.36
CA GLN A 280 28.34 30.71 -11.26
C GLN A 280 27.68 32.06 -11.57
N THR A 281 26.36 32.08 -11.80
CA THR A 281 25.59 33.32 -11.99
C THR A 281 25.45 34.13 -10.69
N ILE A 282 25.46 33.51 -9.50
CA ILE A 282 25.36 34.16 -8.19
C ILE A 282 26.73 34.69 -7.71
N MET A 283 27.82 34.02 -8.09
CA MET A 283 29.20 34.42 -7.77
C MET A 283 29.67 35.61 -8.60
N THR A 284 29.15 35.76 -9.82
CA THR A 284 29.39 36.92 -10.71
C THR A 284 28.46 38.10 -10.42
N MET A 285 27.49 37.94 -9.51
CA MET A 285 26.55 38.97 -9.13
C MET A 285 27.04 39.82 -7.95
N THR A 286 26.63 41.09 -7.93
CA THR A 286 26.82 41.98 -6.78
C THR A 286 26.29 41.35 -5.49
N ARG A 287 26.97 41.62 -4.38
CA ARG A 287 26.71 41.06 -3.03
C ARG A 287 25.22 41.13 -2.62
N THR A 288 24.50 42.15 -3.08
CA THR A 288 23.05 42.34 -2.89
C THR A 288 22.19 41.35 -3.69
N ARG A 289 22.48 41.14 -4.98
CA ARG A 289 21.73 40.22 -5.85
C ARG A 289 21.96 38.75 -5.49
N ARG A 290 23.16 38.42 -5.01
CA ARG A 290 23.48 37.11 -4.39
C ARG A 290 22.63 36.82 -3.16
N LYS A 291 22.55 37.78 -2.23
CA LYS A 291 21.72 37.64 -1.02
C LYS A 291 20.23 37.48 -1.39
N GLN A 292 19.76 38.20 -2.41
CA GLN A 292 18.38 38.11 -2.88
C GLN A 292 18.05 36.74 -3.49
N LYS A 293 18.92 36.17 -4.34
CA LYS A 293 18.72 34.80 -4.86
C LYS A 293 18.79 33.74 -3.77
N GLN A 294 19.72 33.87 -2.82
CA GLN A 294 19.82 32.92 -1.70
C GLN A 294 18.57 32.97 -0.80
N GLU A 295 18.01 34.15 -0.54
CA GLU A 295 16.77 34.29 0.21
C GLU A 295 15.56 33.75 -0.56
N MET A 296 15.53 33.93 -1.88
CA MET A 296 14.50 33.36 -2.75
C MET A 296 14.50 31.83 -2.71
N VAL A 297 15.66 31.18 -2.77
CA VAL A 297 15.78 29.72 -2.64
C VAL A 297 15.35 29.26 -1.24
N LYS A 298 15.82 29.93 -0.18
CA LYS A 298 15.40 29.61 1.20
C LYS A 298 13.90 29.77 1.42
N ARG A 299 13.29 30.77 0.79
CA ARG A 299 11.84 30.97 0.82
C ARG A 299 11.13 29.85 0.05
N ALA A 300 11.60 29.49 -1.15
CA ALA A 300 11.01 28.39 -1.91
C ALA A 300 11.07 27.04 -1.17
N VAL A 301 12.18 26.75 -0.48
CA VAL A 301 12.31 25.55 0.37
C VAL A 301 11.34 25.59 1.55
N ARG A 302 11.26 26.71 2.29
CA ARG A 302 10.29 26.88 3.38
C ARG A 302 8.85 26.73 2.90
N ASP A 303 8.50 27.38 1.79
CA ASP A 303 7.16 27.29 1.20
C ASP A 303 6.85 25.85 0.76
N ALA A 304 7.85 25.07 0.30
CA ALA A 304 7.67 23.67 -0.05
C ALA A 304 7.47 22.77 1.19
N GLU A 305 8.23 23.00 2.27
CA GLU A 305 8.06 22.30 3.54
C GLU A 305 6.72 22.62 4.22
N GLU A 306 6.27 23.87 4.15
CA GLU A 306 4.97 24.30 4.66
C GLU A 306 3.83 23.64 3.88
N ARG A 307 3.91 23.61 2.54
CA ARG A 307 2.96 22.85 1.70
C ARG A 307 2.95 21.35 2.05
N GLN A 308 4.10 20.73 2.29
CA GLN A 308 4.14 19.33 2.73
C GLN A 308 3.55 19.15 4.14
N CYS A 309 3.75 20.11 5.05
CA CYS A 309 3.16 20.09 6.38
C CYS A 309 1.62 20.20 6.32
N GLU A 310 1.08 21.11 5.52
CA GLU A 310 -0.35 21.23 5.26
C GLU A 310 -0.92 19.94 4.67
N GLN A 311 -0.23 19.37 3.66
CA GLN A 311 -0.63 18.09 3.07
C GLN A 311 -0.63 16.96 4.10
N ARG A 312 0.36 16.89 5.00
CA ARG A 312 0.40 15.91 6.10
C ARG A 312 -0.79 16.07 7.05
N GLN A 313 -1.13 17.30 7.41
CA GLN A 313 -2.28 17.59 8.29
C GLN A 313 -3.62 17.19 7.66
N LEU A 314 -3.73 17.33 6.33
CA LEU A 314 -4.93 16.98 5.57
C LEU A 314 -4.97 15.50 5.15
N PHE A 315 -3.87 14.77 5.28
CA PHE A 315 -3.76 13.39 4.80
C PHE A 315 -4.50 12.41 5.71
N ARG A 316 -5.57 11.82 5.17
CA ARG A 316 -6.36 10.82 5.89
C ARG A 316 -5.76 9.42 5.66
N LEU A 317 -4.99 8.92 6.63
CA LEU A 317 -4.33 7.59 6.59
C LEU A 317 -5.25 6.43 6.17
N ARG A 318 -6.55 6.50 6.48
CA ARG A 318 -7.55 5.47 6.14
C ARG A 318 -8.03 5.49 4.68
N CYS A 319 -7.50 6.40 3.84
CA CYS A 319 -7.88 6.57 2.44
C CYS A 319 -6.79 6.10 1.46
N SER A 320 -5.75 5.41 1.94
CA SER A 320 -4.67 4.90 1.10
C SER A 320 -4.85 3.41 0.78
N ALA A 321 -4.63 3.05 -0.48
CA ALA A 321 -4.67 1.68 -0.97
C ALA A 321 -3.42 0.89 -0.53
N ILE A 322 -3.26 0.66 0.77
CA ILE A 322 -2.06 0.06 1.38
C ILE A 322 -1.73 -1.29 0.74
N VAL A 323 -2.74 -2.14 0.48
CA VAL A 323 -2.51 -3.47 -0.10
C VAL A 323 -1.97 -3.37 -1.54
N GLN A 324 -2.45 -2.43 -2.35
CA GLN A 324 -1.93 -2.21 -3.70
C GLN A 324 -0.49 -1.70 -3.66
N GLN A 325 -0.16 -0.87 -2.67
CA GLN A 325 1.17 -0.31 -2.47
C GLN A 325 2.15 -1.33 -1.87
N ALA A 326 1.66 -2.27 -1.05
CA ALA A 326 2.43 -3.33 -0.42
C ALA A 326 2.62 -4.57 -1.30
N ALA A 327 1.78 -4.77 -2.33
CA ALA A 327 1.89 -5.87 -3.30
C ALA A 327 2.99 -5.66 -4.36
N TYR A 328 4.01 -4.86 -4.02
CA TYR A 328 5.21 -4.65 -4.82
C TYR A 328 6.08 -5.91 -4.78
N GLU A 329 6.35 -6.52 -5.94
CA GLU A 329 7.08 -7.79 -6.03
C GLU A 329 8.32 -7.66 -6.96
N PRO A 330 9.52 -7.35 -6.41
CA PRO A 330 10.80 -7.26 -7.11
C PRO A 330 11.23 -8.51 -7.90
N ALA A 331 10.65 -9.68 -7.64
CA ALA A 331 11.07 -10.93 -8.27
C ALA A 331 10.40 -11.22 -9.63
N LEU A 332 9.31 -10.52 -10.00
CA LEU A 332 8.63 -10.68 -11.29
C LEU A 332 9.42 -10.10 -12.49
N PHE A 333 10.64 -9.59 -12.23
CA PHE A 333 11.41 -8.68 -13.07
C PHE A 333 12.26 -9.33 -14.19
N HIS A 334 12.20 -10.64 -14.41
CA HIS A 334 13.11 -11.28 -15.39
C HIS A 334 12.53 -11.56 -16.78
N HIS A 335 11.30 -11.10 -17.08
CA HIS A 335 10.67 -11.44 -18.36
C HIS A 335 10.19 -10.28 -19.25
N GLN A 336 10.58 -9.04 -18.96
CA GLN A 336 10.13 -7.91 -19.78
C GLN A 336 11.17 -6.80 -19.99
N GLU A 337 12.43 -7.18 -20.23
CA GLU A 337 13.40 -6.28 -20.88
C GLU A 337 13.45 -6.59 -22.38
N GLN A 338 12.43 -6.16 -23.12
CA GLN A 338 12.47 -5.89 -24.57
C GLN A 338 11.14 -5.27 -24.98
N GLY A 339 11.08 -3.94 -25.07
CA GLY A 339 9.87 -3.24 -25.50
C GLY A 339 9.89 -1.73 -25.32
N GLU A 340 10.49 -1.05 -26.29
CA GLU A 340 10.16 0.29 -26.79
C GLU A 340 10.45 1.51 -25.89
N GLU A 341 11.50 2.24 -26.28
CA GLU A 341 11.75 3.65 -25.97
C GLU A 341 10.56 4.50 -26.44
N SER A 342 9.82 5.09 -25.50
CA SER A 342 8.96 6.25 -25.77
C SER A 342 9.64 7.49 -25.23
N GLU A 343 10.29 8.23 -26.12
CA GLU A 343 10.63 9.63 -25.89
C GLU A 343 9.34 10.47 -25.75
N VAL A 344 9.46 11.60 -25.05
CA VAL A 344 8.46 12.68 -24.87
C VAL A 344 7.52 12.54 -23.66
N ALA A 345 8.01 12.91 -22.47
CA ALA A 345 7.32 13.80 -21.53
C ALA A 345 8.21 14.15 -20.32
N HIS A 346 8.58 15.43 -20.18
CA HIS A 346 9.13 15.99 -18.94
C HIS A 346 8.04 16.12 -17.87
N HIS A 347 7.66 14.99 -17.30
CA HIS A 347 7.13 14.91 -15.94
C HIS A 347 7.89 13.75 -15.28
N PRO A 348 8.24 13.81 -13.98
CA PRO A 348 8.69 12.62 -13.28
C PRO A 348 7.47 11.71 -13.10
N ALA A 349 7.05 11.08 -14.19
CA ALA A 349 6.18 9.94 -14.17
C ALA A 349 6.95 8.88 -13.40
N ARG A 350 6.58 8.69 -12.13
CA ARG A 350 6.93 7.50 -11.36
C ARG A 350 6.74 6.33 -12.33
N HIS A 351 7.82 5.62 -12.67
CA HIS A 351 7.70 4.37 -13.39
C HIS A 351 6.59 3.56 -12.71
N PRO A 352 5.53 3.14 -13.43
CA PRO A 352 4.44 2.39 -12.81
C PRO A 352 5.04 1.16 -12.15
N LEU A 353 5.05 1.12 -10.82
CA LEU A 353 5.59 -0.03 -10.09
C LEU A 353 4.73 -1.24 -10.45
N PRO A 354 5.30 -2.33 -10.99
CA PRO A 354 4.53 -3.52 -11.32
C PRO A 354 4.01 -4.16 -10.02
N VAL A 355 2.68 -4.29 -9.94
CA VAL A 355 1.99 -4.92 -8.81
C VAL A 355 1.62 -6.35 -9.21
N ALA A 356 1.69 -7.31 -8.26
CA ALA A 356 1.21 -8.67 -8.50
C ALA A 356 -0.22 -8.65 -9.08
N GLN A 357 -0.48 -9.41 -10.16
CA GLN A 357 -1.81 -9.41 -10.77
C GLN A 357 -2.83 -10.07 -9.83
N PRO A 358 -3.86 -9.35 -9.36
CA PRO A 358 -4.89 -9.95 -8.52
C PRO A 358 -5.71 -10.96 -9.32
N LEU A 359 -5.99 -12.12 -8.72
CA LEU A 359 -6.99 -13.04 -9.25
C LEU A 359 -8.30 -12.82 -8.48
N PHE A 360 -9.28 -12.19 -9.12
CA PHE A 360 -10.61 -12.00 -8.54
C PHE A 360 -11.71 -12.10 -9.61
N PRO A 361 -12.42 -13.24 -9.70
CA PRO A 361 -13.47 -13.45 -10.70
C PRO A 361 -14.66 -12.50 -10.54
N SER A 362 -15.17 -11.95 -11.66
CA SER A 362 -16.37 -11.08 -11.67
C SER A 362 -17.59 -11.70 -10.97
N PRO A 363 -17.88 -13.02 -11.05
CA PRO A 363 -19.00 -13.61 -10.32
C PRO A 363 -18.99 -13.37 -8.81
N LEU A 364 -17.82 -13.31 -8.15
CA LEU A 364 -17.74 -12.97 -6.71
C LEU A 364 -18.23 -11.55 -6.43
N LEU A 365 -18.12 -10.63 -7.39
CA LEU A 365 -18.56 -9.25 -7.24
C LEU A 365 -20.08 -9.11 -7.32
N ALA A 366 -20.79 -10.14 -7.81
CA ALA A 366 -22.25 -10.14 -7.88
C ALA A 366 -22.93 -10.12 -6.50
N VAL A 367 -22.19 -10.34 -5.42
CA VAL A 367 -22.70 -10.28 -4.04
C VAL A 367 -22.52 -8.89 -3.41
N ILE A 368 -21.75 -7.98 -4.04
CA ILE A 368 -21.54 -6.62 -3.53
C ILE A 368 -22.85 -5.86 -3.33
N PRO A 369 -23.85 -5.93 -4.24
CA PRO A 369 -25.17 -5.32 -3.99
C PRO A 369 -25.79 -5.76 -2.65
N LEU A 370 -25.72 -7.05 -2.31
CA LEU A 370 -26.23 -7.59 -1.04
C LEU A 370 -25.43 -7.04 0.16
N ILE A 371 -24.10 -6.90 0.01
CA ILE A 371 -23.27 -6.29 1.06
C ILE A 371 -23.67 -4.83 1.30
N ILE A 372 -23.96 -4.07 0.24
CA ILE A 372 -24.42 -2.68 0.33
C ILE A 372 -25.81 -2.60 0.98
N GLU A 373 -26.71 -3.54 0.71
CA GLU A 373 -28.01 -3.61 1.38
C GLU A 373 -27.89 -3.79 2.90
N MET A 374 -26.90 -4.57 3.35
CA MET A 374 -26.63 -4.76 4.78
C MET A 374 -26.19 -3.49 5.52
N LEU A 375 -25.87 -2.39 4.83
CA LEU A 375 -25.65 -1.09 5.49
C LEU A 375 -26.87 -0.58 6.27
N ASP A 376 -28.06 -1.10 5.97
CA ASP A 376 -29.32 -0.77 6.64
C ASP A 376 -29.81 -1.89 7.56
N ASP A 377 -29.02 -2.95 7.76
CA ASP A 377 -29.35 -4.03 8.68
C ASP A 377 -29.20 -3.55 10.13
N PRO A 378 -30.29 -3.43 10.91
CA PRO A 378 -30.24 -2.93 12.27
C PRO A 378 -29.83 -4.01 13.28
N GLN A 379 -29.70 -5.26 12.86
CA GLN A 379 -29.43 -6.38 13.77
C GLN A 379 -27.97 -6.37 14.25
N VAL A 380 -27.79 -6.98 15.41
CA VAL A 380 -26.48 -7.21 16.04
C VAL A 380 -26.19 -8.71 16.08
N ASP A 381 -24.92 -9.06 15.93
CA ASP A 381 -24.47 -10.44 16.04
C ASP A 381 -24.41 -10.92 17.50
N LYS A 382 -24.05 -12.20 17.70
CA LYS A 382 -23.87 -12.82 19.02
C LYS A 382 -22.85 -12.10 19.93
N ASN A 383 -21.96 -11.30 19.36
CA ASN A 383 -20.91 -10.56 20.07
C ASN A 383 -21.29 -9.09 20.33
N GLY A 384 -22.51 -8.68 19.95
CA GLY A 384 -22.98 -7.30 20.07
C GLY A 384 -22.45 -6.35 18.98
N VAL A 385 -21.91 -6.87 17.88
CA VAL A 385 -21.43 -6.08 16.74
C VAL A 385 -22.56 -5.88 15.74
N SER A 386 -22.80 -4.63 15.31
CA SER A 386 -23.80 -4.33 14.28
C SER A 386 -23.38 -4.87 12.90
N VAL A 387 -24.30 -5.56 12.22
CA VAL A 387 -24.10 -6.06 10.85
C VAL A 387 -23.78 -4.89 9.90
N GLY A 388 -24.52 -3.78 10.04
CA GLY A 388 -24.34 -2.59 9.23
C GLY A 388 -22.98 -1.91 9.42
N ASP A 389 -22.42 -1.94 10.62
CA ASP A 389 -21.08 -1.39 10.89
C ASP A 389 -19.97 -2.25 10.30
N VAL A 390 -20.11 -3.59 10.36
CA VAL A 390 -19.16 -4.50 9.70
C VAL A 390 -19.22 -4.32 8.18
N SER A 391 -20.42 -4.23 7.61
CA SER A 391 -20.60 -3.93 6.18
C SER A 391 -19.95 -2.60 5.82
N ARG A 392 -20.20 -1.54 6.61
CA ARG A 392 -19.60 -0.21 6.40
C ARG A 392 -18.08 -0.27 6.35
N LYS A 393 -17.46 -0.95 7.32
CA LYS A 393 -16.00 -1.07 7.42
C LYS A 393 -15.41 -1.82 6.23
N VAL A 394 -16.03 -2.92 5.83
CA VAL A 394 -15.56 -3.73 4.69
C VAL A 394 -15.72 -2.97 3.38
N ILE A 395 -16.89 -2.39 3.13
CA ILE A 395 -17.14 -1.58 1.93
C ILE A 395 -16.12 -0.45 1.82
N TRP A 396 -15.90 0.32 2.90
CA TRP A 396 -14.93 1.40 2.91
C TRP A 396 -13.53 0.92 2.52
N THR A 397 -13.11 -0.22 3.07
CA THR A 397 -11.79 -0.78 2.78
C THR A 397 -11.69 -1.20 1.30
N CYS A 398 -12.71 -1.85 0.75
CA CYS A 398 -12.70 -2.28 -0.64
C CYS A 398 -12.69 -1.12 -1.64
N ILE A 399 -13.49 -0.06 -1.41
CA ILE A 399 -13.53 1.12 -2.31
C ILE A 399 -12.25 1.95 -2.24
N VAL A 400 -11.54 1.94 -1.10
CA VAL A 400 -10.23 2.59 -0.97
C VAL A 400 -9.15 1.76 -1.67
N GLU A 401 -9.17 0.44 -1.52
CA GLU A 401 -8.14 -0.44 -2.08
C GLU A 401 -8.20 -0.57 -3.60
N ASP A 402 -9.37 -0.87 -4.17
CA ASP A 402 -9.53 -1.06 -5.62
C ASP A 402 -10.96 -0.70 -6.06
N PRO A 403 -11.23 0.61 -6.26
CA PRO A 403 -12.58 1.06 -6.59
C PRO A 403 -13.06 0.55 -7.95
N SER A 404 -12.17 0.42 -8.94
CA SER A 404 -12.55 -0.09 -10.26
C SER A 404 -13.00 -1.56 -10.20
N LEU A 405 -12.31 -2.40 -9.42
CA LEU A 405 -12.74 -3.77 -9.18
C LEU A 405 -14.04 -3.82 -8.37
N PHE A 406 -14.17 -3.00 -7.33
CA PHE A 406 -15.38 -2.99 -6.48
C PHE A 406 -16.64 -2.62 -7.29
N PHE A 407 -16.55 -1.60 -8.15
CA PHE A 407 -17.67 -1.16 -8.97
C PHE A 407 -17.90 -2.02 -10.21
N ARG A 408 -17.01 -2.94 -10.55
CA ARG A 408 -17.08 -3.70 -11.81
C ARG A 408 -18.43 -4.38 -12.05
N HIS A 409 -19.02 -5.03 -11.03
CA HIS A 409 -20.33 -5.66 -11.20
C HIS A 409 -21.44 -4.65 -11.53
N PHE A 410 -21.41 -3.47 -10.88
CA PHE A 410 -22.34 -2.39 -11.19
C PHE A 410 -22.17 -1.93 -12.63
N LEU A 411 -20.93 -1.71 -13.06
CA LEU A 411 -20.60 -1.19 -14.39
C LEU A 411 -20.94 -2.16 -15.51
N GLU A 412 -20.65 -3.46 -15.34
CA GLU A 412 -20.99 -4.53 -16.29
C GLU A 412 -22.52 -4.73 -16.43
N LYS A 413 -23.31 -4.32 -15.43
CA LYS A 413 -24.77 -4.52 -15.41
C LYS A 413 -25.57 -3.22 -15.49
N LEU A 414 -24.92 -2.06 -15.58
CA LEU A 414 -25.60 -0.76 -15.55
C LEU A 414 -26.46 -0.50 -16.79
N THR A 415 -26.09 -1.10 -17.93
CA THR A 415 -26.83 -1.05 -19.19
C THR A 415 -28.01 -2.02 -19.24
N ASN A 416 -28.11 -2.97 -18.29
CA ASN A 416 -29.26 -3.87 -18.19
C ASN A 416 -30.48 -3.12 -17.65
N ARG A 417 -31.46 -2.87 -18.52
CA ARG A 417 -32.68 -2.09 -18.23
C ARG A 417 -33.47 -2.59 -17.03
N GLU A 418 -33.55 -3.90 -16.80
CA GLU A 418 -34.34 -4.47 -15.70
C GLU A 418 -33.75 -4.16 -14.33
N ARG A 419 -32.41 -4.07 -14.25
CA ARG A 419 -31.68 -3.88 -12.98
C ARG A 419 -31.09 -2.49 -12.82
N GLN A 420 -31.09 -1.68 -13.87
CA GLN A 420 -30.44 -0.37 -13.90
C GLN A 420 -30.90 0.56 -12.76
N GLU A 421 -32.21 0.67 -12.55
CA GLU A 421 -32.77 1.55 -11.51
C GLU A 421 -32.38 1.08 -10.10
N TYR A 422 -32.45 -0.23 -9.86
CA TYR A 422 -32.01 -0.84 -8.60
C TYR A 422 -30.51 -0.58 -8.35
N LEU A 423 -29.64 -0.84 -9.33
CA LEU A 423 -28.19 -0.62 -9.22
C LEU A 423 -27.85 0.85 -9.01
N MET A 424 -28.49 1.76 -9.74
CA MET A 424 -28.33 3.21 -9.56
C MET A 424 -28.77 3.66 -8.16
N SER A 425 -29.86 3.09 -7.63
CA SER A 425 -30.34 3.39 -6.28
C SER A 425 -29.34 2.95 -5.19
N LEU A 426 -28.71 1.77 -5.37
CA LEU A 426 -27.69 1.28 -4.47
C LEU A 426 -26.40 2.10 -4.55
N LEU A 427 -25.97 2.51 -5.75
CA LEU A 427 -24.85 3.45 -5.90
C LEU A 427 -25.16 4.78 -5.20
N ARG A 428 -26.38 5.32 -5.35
CA ARG A 428 -26.81 6.53 -4.65
C ARG A 428 -26.73 6.36 -3.13
N LYS A 429 -27.25 5.24 -2.61
CA LYS A 429 -27.20 4.89 -1.18
C LYS A 429 -25.75 4.87 -0.70
N LEU A 430 -24.87 4.17 -1.42
CA LEU A 430 -23.45 4.08 -1.10
C LEU A 430 -22.80 5.47 -1.02
N ILE A 431 -22.97 6.29 -2.06
CA ILE A 431 -22.35 7.62 -2.14
C ILE A 431 -22.83 8.51 -0.98
N LEU A 432 -24.14 8.49 -0.67
CA LEU A 432 -24.69 9.28 0.43
C LEU A 432 -24.24 8.79 1.81
N ARG A 433 -24.05 7.48 2.00
CA ARG A 433 -23.59 6.91 3.29
C ARG A 433 -22.11 7.12 3.55
N PHE A 434 -21.32 7.32 2.49
CA PHE A 434 -19.89 7.60 2.55
C PHE A 434 -19.60 8.98 1.99
N ASN A 435 -20.19 10.03 2.57
CA ASN A 435 -19.93 11.42 2.18
C ASN A 435 -19.03 12.11 3.23
N PRO A 436 -17.79 12.54 2.90
CA PRO A 436 -17.16 12.47 1.58
C PRO A 436 -16.65 11.08 1.21
N LEU A 437 -16.75 10.73 -0.08
CA LEU A 437 -16.27 9.46 -0.63
C LEU A 437 -14.74 9.55 -0.82
N PRO A 438 -13.97 8.45 -0.70
CA PRO A 438 -12.55 8.47 -1.03
C PRO A 438 -12.31 9.02 -2.43
N SER A 439 -11.34 9.93 -2.58
CA SER A 439 -11.14 10.68 -3.83
C SER A 439 -10.86 9.78 -5.04
N GLN A 440 -10.09 8.71 -4.87
CA GLN A 440 -9.83 7.72 -5.93
C GLN A 440 -11.12 6.99 -6.36
N ALA A 441 -11.98 6.64 -5.40
CA ALA A 441 -13.26 5.99 -5.67
C ALA A 441 -14.23 6.95 -6.37
N ALA A 442 -14.28 8.21 -5.93
CA ALA A 442 -15.07 9.26 -6.55
C ALA A 442 -14.61 9.52 -7.99
N TYR A 443 -13.29 9.65 -8.20
CA TYR A 443 -12.69 9.83 -9.52
C TYR A 443 -13.02 8.67 -10.47
N SER A 444 -12.82 7.43 -10.02
CA SER A 444 -13.09 6.24 -10.84
C SER A 444 -14.57 6.17 -11.23
N LEU A 445 -15.46 6.26 -10.24
CA LEU A 445 -16.90 6.18 -10.48
C LEU A 445 -17.42 7.34 -11.34
N LEU A 446 -16.92 8.56 -11.15
CA LEU A 446 -17.30 9.73 -11.97
C LEU A 446 -16.97 9.51 -13.45
N ASN A 447 -15.75 9.05 -13.75
CA ASN A 447 -15.32 8.81 -15.13
C ASN A 447 -16.12 7.68 -15.80
N TYR A 448 -16.44 6.61 -15.06
CA TYR A 448 -17.33 5.56 -15.56
C TYR A 448 -18.75 6.07 -15.82
N LEU A 449 -19.31 6.89 -14.92
CA LEU A 449 -20.62 7.50 -15.12
C LEU A 449 -20.64 8.45 -16.33
N PHE A 450 -19.55 9.18 -16.60
CA PHE A 450 -19.45 9.95 -17.84
C PHE A 450 -19.40 9.06 -19.08
N GLY A 451 -18.67 7.94 -19.04
CA GLY A 451 -18.71 6.93 -20.09
C GLY A 451 -20.12 6.42 -20.36
N PHE A 452 -20.86 6.10 -19.31
CA PHE A 452 -22.26 5.69 -19.36
C PHE A 452 -23.17 6.78 -19.98
N VAL A 453 -22.99 8.04 -19.56
CA VAL A 453 -23.72 9.19 -20.14
C VAL A 453 -23.42 9.31 -21.63
N MET A 454 -22.15 9.23 -22.04
CA MET A 454 -21.76 9.29 -23.46
C MET A 454 -22.37 8.15 -24.28
N HIS A 455 -22.45 6.93 -23.73
CA HIS A 455 -23.08 5.79 -24.38
C HIS A 455 -24.56 6.04 -24.66
N TYR A 456 -25.34 6.45 -23.67
CA TYR A 456 -26.78 6.70 -23.86
C TYR A 456 -27.08 7.90 -24.76
N VAL A 457 -26.22 8.93 -24.74
CA VAL A 457 -26.33 10.07 -25.67
C VAL A 457 -26.09 9.65 -27.13
N ARG A 458 -25.21 8.66 -27.37
CA ARG A 458 -24.92 8.14 -28.72
C ARG A 458 -25.95 7.12 -29.20
N ALA A 459 -26.39 6.23 -28.32
CA ALA A 459 -27.28 5.12 -28.65
C ALA A 459 -28.75 5.54 -28.84
N GLN A 460 -29.17 6.69 -28.30
CA GLN A 460 -30.52 7.29 -28.46
C GLN A 460 -31.67 6.28 -28.36
N CYS A 461 -31.64 5.43 -27.33
CA CYS A 461 -32.62 4.38 -27.12
C CYS A 461 -33.75 4.81 -26.16
N GLU A 462 -34.92 4.16 -26.24
CA GLU A 462 -36.06 4.47 -25.35
C GLU A 462 -35.68 4.34 -23.87
N GLY A 463 -36.11 5.29 -23.05
CA GLY A 463 -35.77 5.36 -21.62
C GLY A 463 -34.39 5.96 -21.31
N SER A 464 -33.65 6.40 -22.33
CA SER A 464 -32.35 7.08 -22.17
C SER A 464 -32.43 8.33 -21.28
N ASP A 465 -33.50 9.12 -21.36
CA ASP A 465 -33.67 10.31 -20.52
C ASP A 465 -33.71 9.99 -19.02
N LYS A 466 -34.37 8.90 -18.63
CA LYS A 466 -34.41 8.43 -17.24
C LYS A 466 -33.02 7.96 -16.80
N ALA A 467 -32.34 7.18 -17.63
CA ALA A 467 -30.99 6.66 -17.37
C ALA A 467 -29.96 7.80 -17.22
N LEU A 468 -29.98 8.76 -18.15
CA LEU A 468 -29.16 9.98 -18.11
C LEU A 468 -29.48 10.78 -16.86
N GLY A 469 -30.76 10.93 -16.54
CA GLY A 469 -31.18 11.66 -15.35
C GLY A 469 -30.65 11.08 -14.04
N MET A 470 -30.67 9.75 -13.90
CA MET A 470 -30.09 9.06 -12.74
C MET A 470 -28.58 9.21 -12.70
N ALA A 471 -27.88 8.96 -13.82
CA ALA A 471 -26.42 9.07 -13.88
C ALA A 471 -25.94 10.49 -13.55
N LEU A 472 -26.56 11.52 -14.14
CA LEU A 472 -26.23 12.92 -13.88
C LEU A 472 -26.51 13.34 -12.43
N SER A 473 -27.51 12.73 -11.78
CA SER A 473 -27.77 12.96 -10.36
C SER A 473 -26.65 12.42 -9.46
N LEU A 474 -26.03 11.30 -9.84
CA LEU A 474 -24.90 10.72 -9.11
C LEU A 474 -23.60 11.50 -9.37
N THR A 475 -23.34 11.88 -10.63
CA THR A 475 -22.15 12.68 -10.97
C THR A 475 -22.14 14.01 -10.22
N TRP A 476 -23.32 14.62 -10.00
CA TRP A 476 -23.48 15.80 -9.14
C TRP A 476 -22.98 15.57 -7.71
N ILE A 477 -23.39 14.47 -7.07
CA ILE A 477 -23.01 14.18 -5.67
C ILE A 477 -21.51 13.85 -5.59
N LEU A 478 -20.94 13.27 -6.65
CA LEU A 478 -19.53 12.87 -6.70
C LEU A 478 -18.57 14.00 -7.03
N ALA A 479 -18.98 14.99 -7.84
CA ALA A 479 -18.11 16.05 -8.35
C ALA A 479 -17.30 16.78 -7.26
N PRO A 480 -17.87 17.15 -6.09
CA PRO A 480 -17.11 17.79 -5.01
C PRO A 480 -15.98 16.93 -4.42
N ASN A 481 -16.07 15.61 -4.53
CA ASN A 481 -15.10 14.66 -3.97
C ASN A 481 -13.94 14.36 -4.95
N VAL A 482 -13.98 14.91 -6.18
CA VAL A 482 -12.94 14.70 -7.20
C VAL A 482 -12.02 15.92 -7.29
N HIS A 483 -10.75 15.72 -6.99
CA HIS A 483 -9.74 16.78 -7.08
C HIS A 483 -9.38 17.08 -8.54
N GLY A 484 -9.06 18.34 -8.83
CA GLY A 484 -8.66 18.78 -10.16
C GLY A 484 -9.76 18.72 -11.22
N LEU A 485 -11.03 18.72 -10.81
CA LEU A 485 -12.17 18.78 -11.73
C LEU A 485 -12.42 20.23 -12.17
N TYR A 486 -12.09 20.56 -13.43
CA TYR A 486 -12.35 21.90 -13.98
C TYR A 486 -13.55 21.91 -14.93
N PHE A 487 -14.27 23.04 -14.96
CA PHE A 487 -15.42 23.21 -15.85
C PHE A 487 -15.06 23.13 -17.34
N LYS A 488 -13.84 23.56 -17.70
CA LYS A 488 -13.33 23.47 -19.08
C LYS A 488 -13.26 22.01 -19.55
N ASP A 489 -12.89 21.09 -18.66
CA ASP A 489 -12.74 19.66 -18.98
C ASP A 489 -14.11 19.02 -19.16
N LEU A 490 -15.08 19.39 -18.29
CA LEU A 490 -16.48 18.98 -18.45
C LEU A 490 -17.08 19.39 -19.80
N LYS A 491 -16.79 20.62 -20.26
CA LYS A 491 -17.24 21.13 -21.57
C LYS A 491 -16.60 20.39 -22.75
N GLN A 492 -15.39 19.89 -22.60
CA GLN A 492 -14.72 19.12 -23.65
C GLN A 492 -15.29 17.71 -23.77
N THR A 493 -15.72 17.12 -22.65
CA THR A 493 -16.23 15.75 -22.61
C THR A 493 -17.74 15.63 -22.87
N LEU A 494 -18.54 16.58 -22.38
CA LEU A 494 -20.00 16.54 -22.46
C LEU A 494 -20.55 17.57 -23.44
N LYS A 495 -21.62 17.23 -24.17
CA LYS A 495 -22.34 18.19 -25.04
C LYS A 495 -22.89 19.37 -24.21
N LYS A 496 -23.04 20.53 -24.85
CA LYS A 496 -23.56 21.77 -24.21
C LYS A 496 -24.87 21.53 -23.44
N GLU A 497 -25.81 20.80 -24.03
CA GLU A 497 -27.10 20.46 -23.40
C GLU A 497 -26.95 19.62 -22.13
N GLN A 498 -25.94 18.77 -22.05
CA GLN A 498 -25.64 17.93 -20.88
C GLN A 498 -24.97 18.75 -19.78
N CYS A 499 -24.05 19.64 -20.18
CA CYS A 499 -23.51 20.65 -19.28
C CYS A 499 -24.63 21.57 -18.75
N ASP A 500 -25.60 21.93 -19.60
CA ASP A 500 -26.74 22.78 -19.22
C ASP A 500 -27.77 22.02 -18.39
N LEU A 501 -27.97 20.71 -18.59
CA LEU A 501 -28.81 19.85 -17.74
C LEU A 501 -28.19 19.62 -16.37
N LEU A 502 -26.87 19.37 -16.33
CA LEU A 502 -26.08 19.45 -15.10
C LEU A 502 -26.30 20.83 -14.49
N ARG A 503 -26.03 21.93 -15.18
CA ARG A 503 -26.17 23.29 -14.66
C ARG A 503 -27.58 23.62 -14.12
N LYS A 504 -28.63 23.25 -14.87
CA LYS A 504 -30.05 23.49 -14.51
C LYS A 504 -30.50 22.67 -13.31
N ARG A 505 -30.06 21.41 -13.19
CA ARG A 505 -30.38 20.57 -12.02
C ARG A 505 -29.49 20.86 -10.81
N THR A 506 -28.31 21.44 -11.03
CA THR A 506 -27.29 21.66 -10.00
C THR A 506 -27.32 23.06 -9.38
N GLY A 507 -28.00 24.04 -9.99
CA GLY A 507 -28.00 25.42 -9.48
C GLY A 507 -26.60 26.08 -9.45
N ILE A 508 -25.61 25.46 -10.09
CA ILE A 508 -24.22 25.93 -10.14
C ILE A 508 -24.13 27.09 -11.14
N THR A 509 -24.29 28.32 -10.68
CA THR A 509 -23.80 29.50 -11.39
C THR A 509 -22.27 29.60 -11.30
N THR A 510 -21.64 28.95 -10.33
CA THR A 510 -20.18 28.95 -10.14
C THR A 510 -19.75 27.69 -9.40
N LEU A 511 -18.94 26.84 -10.04
CA LEU A 511 -18.01 25.99 -9.28
C LEU A 511 -17.18 26.92 -8.38
N PRO A 512 -16.85 26.54 -7.14
CA PRO A 512 -16.22 27.45 -6.19
C PRO A 512 -14.92 28.00 -6.78
N TYR A 513 -14.94 29.29 -7.09
CA TYR A 513 -13.76 30.15 -7.10
C TYR A 513 -13.24 30.25 -5.66
N HIS A 514 -12.72 29.16 -5.11
CA HIS A 514 -11.94 29.19 -3.89
C HIS A 514 -10.92 28.06 -3.98
N ILE A 515 -9.80 28.35 -4.64
CA ILE A 515 -8.41 28.10 -4.26
C ILE A 515 -7.59 28.86 -5.33
N CYS A 516 -7.38 30.15 -5.07
CA CYS A 516 -6.23 30.93 -5.51
C CYS A 516 -5.62 31.52 -4.25
#